data_AF-A0A4P5VK92-F1
#
_entry.id   AF-A0A4P5VK92-F1
#
_cell.length_a   1.000
_cell.length_b   1.000
_cell.length_c   1.000
_cell.angle_alpha   90.00
_cell.angle_beta   90.00
_cell.angle_gamma   90.00
#
_symmetry.space_group_name_H-M   'P 1'
#
loop_
_entity.id
_entity.type
_entity.pdbx_description
1 polymer ?
#
loop_
_entity_poly.entity_id
_entity_poly.type
_entity_poly.pdbx_seq_one_letter_code
_entity_poly.pdbx_strand_id
1 'polypeptide(L)' 'MKWLPAWPDWHVVNNLLALPLAQRLELVQTLWDSIAAEQIGPELTESERELIDHRLERFLADGDAGLDADEVLNALEQML' A
#
# COMPACT_ATOMS: atom_id res chain seq x y z
N MET A 1 19.25 -15.98 16.66
CA MET A 1 18.52 -14.75 17.06
C MET A 1 17.27 -14.68 16.19
N LYS A 2 16.13 -15.15 16.71
CA LYS A 2 14.88 -15.30 15.94
C LYS A 2 14.04 -14.05 16.21
N TRP A 3 14.22 -13.03 15.37
CA TRP A 3 13.35 -11.85 15.40
C TRP A 3 12.06 -12.22 14.66
N LEU A 4 11.03 -12.58 15.41
CA LEU A 4 9.65 -12.62 14.96
C LEU A 4 8.89 -11.71 15.92
N PRO A 5 8.25 -10.62 15.45
CA PRO A 5 7.33 -9.88 16.31
C PRO A 5 6.23 -10.83 16.78
N ALA A 6 5.56 -10.51 17.89
CA ALA A 6 4.35 -11.20 18.32
C ALA A 6 3.24 -10.94 17.27
N TRP A 7 3.25 -11.71 16.19
CA TRP A 7 2.20 -11.69 15.18
C TRP A 7 0.92 -12.27 15.82
N PRO A 8 -0.26 -11.76 15.44
CA PRO A 8 -1.52 -12.31 15.93
C PRO A 8 -1.58 -13.79 15.56
N ASP A 9 -2.20 -14.57 16.44
CA ASP A 9 -2.35 -16.02 16.28
C ASP A 9 -2.84 -16.34 14.86
N TRP A 10 -2.13 -17.20 14.13
CA TRP A 10 -2.35 -17.45 12.70
C TRP A 10 -3.80 -17.92 12.40
N HIS A 11 -4.47 -18.48 13.41
CA HIS A 11 -5.88 -18.80 13.39
C HIS A 11 -6.79 -17.59 13.12
N VAL A 12 -6.45 -16.42 13.66
CA VAL A 12 -7.20 -15.17 13.45
C VAL A 12 -7.12 -14.77 11.98
N VAL A 13 -5.93 -14.80 11.39
CA VAL A 13 -5.72 -14.45 9.96
C VAL A 13 -6.50 -15.41 9.05
N ASN A 14 -6.48 -16.71 9.36
CA ASN A 14 -7.25 -17.69 8.59
C ASN A 14 -8.77 -17.48 8.68
N ASN A 15 -9.28 -17.07 9.84
CA ASN A 15 -10.69 -16.74 10.00
C ASN A 15 -11.08 -15.50 9.19
N LEU A 16 -10.19 -14.51 9.09
CA LEU A 16 -10.40 -13.33 8.24
C LEU A 16 -10.42 -13.70 6.75
N LEU A 17 -9.56 -14.63 6.33
CA LEU A 17 -9.55 -15.12 4.95
C LEU A 17 -10.80 -15.93 4.58
N ALA A 18 -11.50 -16.50 5.56
CA ALA A 18 -12.77 -17.21 5.36
C ALA A 18 -13.97 -16.26 5.13
N LEU A 19 -13.82 -14.97 5.40
CA LEU A 19 -14.88 -13.98 5.17
C LEU A 19 -15.16 -13.81 3.66
N PRO A 20 -16.41 -13.47 3.27
CA PRO A 20 -16.73 -13.06 1.91
C PRO A 20 -15.84 -11.90 1.44
N LEU A 21 -15.53 -11.84 0.15
CA LEU A 21 -14.64 -10.82 -0.43
C LEU A 21 -15.02 -9.40 0.00
N ALA A 22 -16.31 -9.05 -0.05
CA ALA A 22 -16.80 -7.73 0.35
C ALA A 22 -16.46 -7.38 1.81
N GLN A 23 -16.64 -8.33 2.75
CA GLN A 23 -16.31 -8.13 4.16
C GLN A 23 -14.81 -8.02 4.38
N ARG A 24 -14.00 -8.75 3.60
CA ARG A 24 -12.53 -8.59 3.65
C ARG A 24 -12.11 -7.22 3.15
N LEU A 25 -12.71 -6.72 2.07
CA LEU A 25 -12.42 -5.38 1.54
C LEU A 25 -12.82 -4.29 2.54
N GLU A 26 -14.00 -4.40 3.17
CA GLU A 26 -14.47 -3.47 4.20
C GLU A 26 -13.55 -3.47 5.43
N LEU A 27 -13.09 -4.65 5.87
CA LEU A 27 -12.14 -4.76 6.96
C LEU A 27 -10.78 -4.13 6.60
N VAL A 28 -10.26 -4.39 5.40
CA VAL A 28 -9.02 -3.79 4.92
C VAL A 28 -9.15 -2.27 4.90
N GLN A 29 -10.25 -1.73 4.36
CA GLN A 29 -10.51 -0.28 4.33
C GLN A 29 -10.55 0.31 5.75
N THR A 30 -11.28 -0.32 6.68
CA THR A 30 -11.41 0.13 8.06
C THR A 30 -10.06 0.18 8.78
N LEU A 31 -9.23 -0.85 8.59
CA LEU A 31 -7.88 -0.89 9.15
C LEU A 31 -6.97 0.17 8.52
N TRP A 32 -7.09 0.39 7.21
CA TRP A 32 -6.34 1.43 6.51
C TRP A 32 -6.69 2.83 7.03
N ASP A 33 -7.98 3.11 7.22
CA ASP A 33 -8.48 4.37 7.74
C ASP A 33 -8.03 4.62 9.18
N SER A 34 -8.01 3.57 10.03
CA SER A 34 -7.53 3.72 11.41
C SER A 34 -6.03 4.04 11.47
N ILE A 35 -5.23 3.35 10.63
CA ILE A 35 -3.78 3.62 10.54
C ILE A 35 -3.56 5.04 10.01
N ALA A 36 -4.26 5.45 8.95
CA ALA A 36 -4.14 6.79 8.40
C ALA A 36 -4.51 7.88 9.42
N ALA A 37 -5.52 7.64 10.26
CA ALA A 37 -5.89 8.55 11.34
C ALA A 37 -4.82 8.64 12.46
N GLU A 38 -4.05 7.57 12.66
CA GLU A 38 -2.93 7.54 13.62
C GLU A 38 -1.59 7.99 13.01
N GLN A 39 -1.48 8.08 11.68
CA GLN A 39 -0.22 8.44 11.02
C GLN A 39 0.12 9.92 11.21
N ILE A 40 1.23 10.16 11.89
CA ILE A 40 1.92 11.46 12.03
C ILE A 40 2.94 11.61 10.87
N GLY A 41 2.55 11.25 9.64
CA GLY A 41 3.37 11.45 8.45
C GLY A 41 3.31 12.92 7.98
N PRO A 42 4.30 13.41 7.22
CA PRO A 42 4.15 14.69 6.56
C PRO A 42 2.93 14.65 5.63
N GLU A 43 2.12 15.71 5.63
CA GLU A 43 1.07 15.87 4.63
C GLU A 43 1.71 15.89 3.24
N LEU A 44 1.02 15.28 2.26
CA LEU A 44 1.41 15.39 0.87
C LEU A 44 1.39 16.86 0.46
N THR A 45 2.48 17.32 -0.15
CA THR A 45 2.51 18.61 -0.84
C THR A 45 1.56 18.58 -2.03
N GLU A 46 1.13 19.76 -2.47
CA GLU A 46 0.25 19.88 -3.65
C GLU A 46 0.88 19.24 -4.88
N SER A 47 2.19 19.44 -5.08
CA SER A 47 2.93 18.82 -6.19
C SER A 47 2.97 17.30 -6.13
N GLU A 48 3.00 16.70 -4.93
CA GLU A 48 2.94 15.24 -4.78
C GLU A 48 1.54 14.72 -5.08
N ARG A 49 0.50 15.44 -4.66
CA ARG A 49 -0.90 15.11 -4.96
C ARG A 49 -1.17 15.16 -6.47
N GLU A 50 -0.79 16.24 -7.13
CA GLU A 50 -0.92 16.42 -8.58
C GLU A 50 -0.20 15.30 -9.36
N LEU A 51 1.00 14.91 -8.90
CA LEU A 51 1.74 13.81 -9.52
C LEU A 51 1.01 12.47 -9.39
N ILE A 52 0.44 12.18 -8.22
CA ILE A 52 -0.33 10.95 -7.98
C ILE A 52 -1.58 10.94 -8.86
N ASP A 53 -2.34 12.04 -8.90
CA ASP A 53 -3.56 12.16 -9.69
C ASP A 53 -3.27 11.97 -11.19
N HIS A 54 -2.23 12.63 -11.72
CA HIS A 54 -1.82 12.46 -13.11
C HIS A 54 -1.41 11.02 -13.44
N ARG A 55 -0.66 10.34 -12.54
CA ARG A 55 -0.26 8.94 -12.75
C ARG A 55 -1.46 8.00 -12.74
N LEU A 56 -2.43 8.26 -11.87
CA LEU A 56 -3.65 7.48 -11.78
C LEU A 56 -4.53 7.67 -13.03
N GLU A 57 -4.72 8.91 -13.47
CA GLU A 57 -5.46 9.21 -14.71
C GLU A 57 -4.85 8.52 -15.93
N ARG A 58 -3.51 8.58 -16.05
CA ARG A 58 -2.79 7.89 -17.12
C ARG A 58 -3.05 6.39 -17.08
N PHE A 59 -2.82 5.75 -15.93
CA PHE A 59 -3.05 4.31 -15.76
C PHE A 59 -4.50 3.92 -16.10
N LEU A 60 -5.49 4.72 -15.71
CA LEU A 60 -6.90 4.46 -16.04
C LEU A 60 -7.19 4.60 -17.54
N ALA A 61 -6.45 5.46 -18.25
CA ALA A 61 -6.64 5.70 -19.68
C ALA A 61 -5.97 4.66 -20.57
N ASP A 62 -4.74 4.24 -20.26
CA ASP A 62 -3.91 3.38 -21.13
C ASP A 62 -3.54 2.01 -20.51
N GLY A 63 -3.78 1.81 -19.20
CA GLY A 63 -3.39 0.60 -18.47
C GLY A 63 -1.89 0.49 -18.20
N ASP A 64 -1.11 1.55 -18.45
CA ASP A 64 0.33 1.60 -18.23
C ASP A 64 0.64 1.67 -16.74
N ALA A 65 1.03 0.54 -16.16
CA ALA A 65 1.42 0.43 -14.75
C ALA A 65 2.71 1.21 -14.41
N GLY A 66 3.40 1.75 -15.42
CA GLY A 66 4.73 2.32 -15.29
C GLY A 66 5.80 1.24 -15.14
N LEU A 67 6.97 1.66 -14.67
CA LEU A 67 8.09 0.77 -14.41
C LEU A 67 7.91 0.04 -13.07
N ASP A 68 8.42 -1.18 -13.01
CA ASP A 68 8.45 -1.94 -11.77
C ASP A 68 9.29 -1.21 -10.70
N ALA A 69 8.80 -1.24 -9.46
CA ALA A 69 9.43 -0.48 -8.38
C ALA A 69 10.84 -0.99 -8.08
N ASP A 70 11.07 -2.31 -8.15
CA ASP A 70 12.40 -2.88 -7.94
C ASP A 70 13.34 -2.50 -9.08
N GLU A 71 12.86 -2.47 -10.33
CA GLU A 71 13.66 -2.00 -11.48
C GLU A 71 14.11 -0.54 -11.31
N VAL A 72 13.21 0.35 -10.88
CA VAL A 72 13.52 1.77 -10.66
C VAL A 72 14.49 1.94 -9.49
N LEU A 73 14.27 1.27 -8.37
CA LEU A 73 15.14 1.35 -7.19
C LEU A 73 16.54 0.83 -7.52
N ASN A 74 16.64 -0.32 -8.19
CA ASN A 74 17.92 -0.85 -8.65
C ASN A 74 18.65 0.13 -9.57
N ALA A 75 17.94 0.78 -10.50
CA ALA A 75 18.55 1.76 -11.40
C ALA A 75 19.10 2.99 -10.64
N LEU A 76 18.38 3.49 -9.63
CA LEU A 76 18.81 4.61 -8.80
C LEU A 76 20.03 4.25 -7.94
N GLU A 77 20.10 3.03 -7.40
CA GLU A 77 21.26 2.56 -6.65
C GLU A 77 22.52 2.46 -7.51
N GLN A 78 22.39 2.10 -8.80
CA GLN A 78 23.53 2.05 -9.73
C GLN A 78 24.00 3.44 -10.19
N MET A 79 23.23 4.50 -9.93
CA MET A 79 23.56 5.88 -10.29
C MET A 79 24.25 6.66 -9.14
N LEU A 80 24.31 6.09 -7.94
CA LEU A 80 24.95 6.64 -6.74
C LEU A 80 26.36 6.06 -6.54
#